data_AF-I8T2Q8-F1
#
_entry.id   AF-I8T2Q8-F1
#
_cell.length_a   1.000
_cell.length_b   1.000
_cell.length_c   1.000
_cell.angle_alpha   90.00
_cell.angle_beta   90.00
_cell.angle_gamma   90.00
#
_symmetry.space_group_name_H-M   'P 1'
#
loop_
_entity.id
_entity.type
_entity.pdbx_description
1 polymer ?
#
loop_
_entity_poly.entity_id
_entity_poly.type
_entity_poly.pdbx_seq_one_letter_code
_entity_poly.pdbx_strand_id
1 'polypeptide(L)'
;MSFAALGLAVLATGCASNSYCLGKQDYDNAEDRIPLQAVSGLKLPESPTALRVPKRTPDGVPYGVADAKGDGVCLDKPPTLTSATATEAVATPAKPAKKK
;
A
#
# COMPACT_ATOMS: atom_id res chain seq x y z
N MET A 1 11.10 -45.88 -11.41
CA MET A 1 11.48 -45.09 -10.22
C MET A 1 12.26 -43.86 -10.69
N SER A 2 11.59 -42.73 -10.93
CA SER A 2 12.30 -41.45 -11.17
C SER A 2 11.38 -40.26 -10.88
N PHE A 3 10.77 -40.27 -9.69
CA PHE A 3 9.94 -39.16 -9.19
C PHE A 3 10.75 -38.19 -8.30
N ALA A 4 12.00 -38.53 -7.96
CA ALA A 4 12.83 -37.72 -7.05
C ALA A 4 13.45 -36.49 -7.73
N ALA A 5 13.72 -36.54 -9.04
CA ALA A 5 14.35 -35.43 -9.76
C ALA A 5 13.38 -34.26 -10.05
N LEU A 6 12.07 -34.52 -10.12
CA LEU A 6 11.07 -33.48 -10.40
C LEU A 6 10.76 -32.60 -9.17
N GLY A 7 10.96 -33.13 -7.95
CA GLY A 7 10.65 -32.42 -6.72
C GLY A 7 11.64 -31.31 -6.34
N LEU A 8 12.90 -31.40 -6.79
CA LEU A 8 13.93 -30.43 -6.42
C LEU A 8 13.83 -29.10 -7.21
N ALA A 9 13.28 -29.14 -8.42
CA ALA A 9 13.15 -27.94 -9.27
C ALA A 9 12.06 -26.98 -8.78
N VAL A 10 11.01 -27.49 -8.13
CA VAL A 10 9.88 -26.68 -7.62
C VAL A 10 10.27 -25.88 -6.36
N LEU A 11 11.28 -26.32 -5.61
CA LEU A 11 11.76 -25.63 -4.41
C LEU A 11 12.67 -24.43 -4.72
N ALA A 12 13.27 -24.37 -5.92
CA ALA A 12 14.15 -23.27 -6.33
C ALA A 12 13.40 -22.01 -6.81
N THR A 13 12.14 -22.15 -7.24
CA THR A 13 11.30 -21.00 -7.64
C THR A 13 10.65 -20.29 -6.44
N GLY A 14 10.91 -20.75 -5.21
CA GLY A 14 10.37 -20.21 -3.97
C GLY A 14 11.27 -19.22 -3.24
N CYS A 15 12.35 -18.70 -3.86
CA CYS A 15 13.02 -17.53 -3.30
C CYS A 15 12.04 -16.37 -3.37
N ALA A 16 11.58 -15.90 -2.21
CA ALA A 16 10.63 -14.82 -2.01
C ALA A 16 11.14 -13.48 -2.58
N SER A 17 11.23 -13.36 -3.89
CA SER A 17 11.46 -12.09 -4.56
C SER A 17 10.18 -11.28 -4.44
N ASN A 18 10.23 -10.16 -3.72
CA ASN A 18 9.12 -9.20 -3.63
C ASN A 18 8.93 -8.42 -4.96
N SER A 19 9.24 -9.02 -6.10
CA SER A 19 9.14 -8.41 -7.43
C SER A 19 7.70 -8.02 -7.75
N TYR A 20 6.72 -8.71 -7.16
CA TYR A 20 5.31 -8.35 -7.27
C TYR A 20 5.00 -6.96 -6.69
N CYS A 21 5.75 -6.47 -5.69
CA CYS A 21 5.58 -5.13 -5.11
C CYS A 21 5.81 -4.01 -6.14
N LEU A 22 6.64 -4.28 -7.14
CA LEU A 22 7.02 -3.33 -8.18
C LEU A 22 6.14 -3.43 -9.43
N GLY A 23 5.28 -4.44 -9.49
CA GLY A 23 4.31 -4.64 -10.56
C GLY A 23 3.03 -3.84 -10.36
N LYS A 24 2.29 -3.62 -11.45
CA LYS A 24 0.94 -3.08 -11.36
C LYS A 24 0.03 -4.03 -10.59
N GLN A 25 -0.74 -3.48 -9.66
CA GLN A 25 -1.78 -4.19 -8.93
C GLN A 25 -3.17 -3.85 -9.47
N ASP A 26 -4.13 -4.73 -9.22
CA ASP A 26 -5.53 -4.48 -9.56
C ASP A 26 -6.07 -3.23 -8.85
N TYR A 27 -5.63 -2.99 -7.61
CA TYR A 27 -6.03 -1.82 -6.83
C TYR A 27 -5.57 -0.48 -7.44
N ASP A 28 -4.45 -0.46 -8.17
CA ASP A 28 -3.95 0.76 -8.81
C ASP A 28 -4.95 1.30 -9.84
N ASN A 29 -5.69 0.39 -10.48
CA ASN A 29 -6.66 0.68 -11.53
C ASN A 29 -8.11 0.55 -11.05
N ALA A 30 -8.34 0.40 -9.75
CA ALA A 30 -9.70 0.34 -9.20
C ALA A 30 -10.43 1.67 -9.47
N GLU A 31 -11.58 1.58 -10.13
CA GLU A 31 -12.41 2.74 -10.40
C GLU A 31 -13.10 3.21 -9.12
N ASP A 32 -13.12 4.53 -8.92
CA ASP A 32 -13.93 5.14 -7.87
C ASP A 32 -15.40 4.90 -8.17
N ARG A 33 -16.15 4.40 -7.17
CA ARG A 33 -17.60 4.29 -7.31
C ARG A 33 -18.24 5.67 -7.30
N ILE A 34 -19.14 5.89 -8.25
CA ILE A 34 -19.90 7.13 -8.36
C ILE A 34 -20.70 7.35 -7.07
N PRO A 35 -20.62 8.54 -6.44
CA PRO A 35 -21.42 8.87 -5.28
C PRO A 35 -22.92 8.72 -5.57
N LEU A 36 -23.67 8.22 -4.60
CA LEU A 36 -25.12 8.14 -4.70
C LEU A 36 -25.72 9.54 -4.88
N GLN A 37 -26.66 9.66 -5.81
CA GLN A 37 -27.36 10.92 -6.05
C GLN A 37 -28.76 10.91 -5.45
N ALA A 38 -29.14 12.02 -4.83
CA ALA A 38 -30.48 12.23 -4.34
C ALA A 38 -31.47 12.42 -5.50
N VAL A 39 -32.62 11.75 -5.42
CA VAL A 39 -33.75 11.98 -6.32
C VAL A 39 -34.62 13.11 -5.79
N SER A 40 -35.40 13.74 -6.68
CA SER A 40 -36.29 14.85 -6.31
C SER A 40 -37.19 14.48 -5.13
N GLY A 41 -37.26 15.36 -4.13
CA GLY A 41 -38.07 15.18 -2.92
C GLY A 41 -37.46 14.27 -1.85
N LEU A 42 -36.34 13.57 -2.11
CA LEU A 42 -35.66 12.73 -1.12
C LEU A 42 -34.28 13.31 -0.78
N LYS A 43 -33.98 13.42 0.53
CA LYS A 43 -32.65 13.78 1.01
C LYS A 43 -31.87 12.51 1.34
N LEU A 44 -30.62 12.44 0.87
CA LEU A 44 -29.71 11.41 1.36
C LEU A 44 -29.23 11.79 2.77
N PRO A 45 -29.32 10.88 3.75
CA PRO A 45 -28.78 11.11 5.07
C PRO A 45 -27.25 11.14 5.00
N GLU A 46 -26.66 12.21 5.53
CA GLU A 46 -25.22 12.31 5.69
C GLU A 46 -24.84 11.93 7.13
N SER A 47 -23.98 10.94 7.28
CA SER A 47 -23.49 10.55 8.61
C SER A 47 -22.32 11.46 9.02
N PRO A 48 -22.34 12.07 10.21
CA PRO A 48 -21.22 12.86 10.71
C PRO A 48 -19.98 12.00 11.00
N THR A 49 -20.15 10.67 11.10
CA THR A 49 -19.05 9.71 11.28
C THR A 49 -18.65 9.01 9.98
N ALA A 50 -19.21 9.42 8.83
CA ALA A 50 -18.83 8.87 7.54
C ALA A 50 -17.36 9.19 7.23
N LEU A 51 -16.59 8.16 6.92
CA LEU A 51 -15.23 8.32 6.41
C LEU A 51 -15.29 8.92 5.01
N ARG A 52 -14.52 9.99 4.77
CA ARG A 52 -14.38 10.62 3.46
C ARG A 52 -13.04 10.24 2.87
N VAL A 53 -13.09 9.65 1.68
CA VAL A 53 -11.88 9.38 0.91
C VAL A 53 -11.36 10.70 0.35
N PRO A 54 -10.09 11.08 0.61
CA PRO A 54 -9.50 12.27 0.03
C PRO A 54 -9.39 12.16 -1.49
N LYS A 55 -9.29 13.31 -2.17
CA LYS A 55 -9.06 13.33 -3.62
C LYS A 55 -7.70 12.71 -3.94
N ARG A 56 -7.65 11.78 -4.91
CA ARG A 56 -6.39 11.20 -5.41
C ARG A 56 -5.47 12.30 -5.96
N THR A 57 -4.18 12.19 -5.64
CA THR A 57 -3.14 12.95 -6.31
C THR A 57 -2.91 12.39 -7.72
N PRO A 58 -2.50 13.22 -8.71
CA PRO A 58 -2.28 12.76 -10.09
C PRO A 58 -1.26 11.64 -10.18
N ASP A 59 -0.23 11.68 -9.33
CA ASP A 59 0.91 10.77 -9.39
C ASP A 59 0.63 9.42 -8.72
N GLY A 60 -0.50 9.29 -8.01
CA GLY A 60 -0.84 8.09 -7.23
C GLY A 60 0.18 7.78 -6.13
N VAL A 61 -0.09 6.74 -5.34
CA VAL A 61 0.91 6.14 -4.44
C VAL A 61 1.12 4.72 -4.92
N PRO A 62 2.35 4.30 -5.27
CA PRO A 62 2.58 2.94 -5.75
C PRO A 62 2.35 1.93 -4.64
N TYR A 63 1.90 0.74 -5.01
CA TYR A 63 1.71 -0.38 -4.09
C TYR A 63 2.99 -0.84 -3.38
N GLY A 64 4.15 -0.66 -4.03
CA GLY A 64 5.44 -0.90 -3.42
C GLY A 64 6.56 -0.10 -4.08
N VAL A 65 7.68 -0.02 -3.35
CA VAL A 65 8.89 0.68 -3.78
C VAL A 65 10.10 -0.23 -3.62
N ALA A 66 11.13 -0.01 -4.43
CA ALA A 66 12.40 -0.71 -4.25
C ALA A 66 13.17 -0.11 -3.06
N ASP A 67 13.76 -0.97 -2.23
CA ASP A 67 14.71 -0.55 -1.21
C ASP A 67 16.12 -0.32 -1.78
N ALA A 68 17.08 0.02 -0.92
CA ALA A 68 18.47 0.26 -1.32
C ALA A 68 19.18 -0.98 -1.90
N LYS A 69 18.64 -2.18 -1.70
CA LYS A 69 19.16 -3.45 -2.23
C LYS A 69 18.44 -3.88 -3.51
N GLY A 70 17.42 -3.12 -3.94
CA GLY A 70 16.59 -3.44 -5.08
C GLY A 70 15.46 -4.42 -4.75
N ASP A 71 15.25 -4.75 -3.48
CA ASP A 71 14.14 -5.60 -3.04
C ASP A 71 12.86 -4.79 -2.94
N GLY A 72 11.73 -5.35 -3.40
CA GLY A 72 10.43 -4.71 -3.27
C GLY A 72 9.94 -4.63 -1.82
N VAL A 73 9.47 -3.46 -1.41
CA VAL A 73 8.80 -3.19 -0.14
C VAL A 73 7.34 -2.84 -0.43
N CYS A 74 6.45 -3.78 -0.14
CA CYS A 74 5.01 -3.67 -0.33
C CYS A 74 4.34 -2.96 0.85
N LEU A 75 3.22 -2.28 0.60
CA LEU A 75 2.35 -1.75 1.66
C LEU A 75 1.74 -2.85 2.54
N ASP A 76 1.49 -4.04 1.99
CA ASP A 76 0.90 -5.16 2.75
C ASP A 76 1.92 -5.92 3.59
N LYS A 77 3.21 -5.66 3.38
CA LYS A 77 4.29 -6.29 4.13
C LYS A 77 4.67 -5.38 5.29
N PRO A 78 4.51 -5.83 6.55
CA PRO A 78 4.94 -5.01 7.67
C PRO A 78 6.44 -4.76 7.58
N PRO A 79 6.90 -3.55 7.96
CA PRO A 79 8.34 -3.26 8.00
C PRO A 79 9.03 -4.22 8.95
N THR A 80 10.27 -4.58 8.65
CA THR A 80 11.06 -5.40 9.56
C THR A 80 11.29 -4.64 10.85
N LEU A 81 10.90 -5.23 11.97
CA LEU A 81 11.25 -4.71 13.28
C LEU A 81 12.74 -5.02 13.49
N THR A 82 13.63 -4.10 13.13
CA THR A 82 15.02 -4.19 13.57
C THR A 82 15.04 -4.14 15.09
N SER A 83 15.51 -5.20 15.75
CA SER A 83 15.83 -5.11 17.18
C SER A 83 16.88 -4.01 17.34
N ALA A 84 16.66 -3.17 18.35
CA ALA A 84 17.30 -1.88 18.52
C ALA A 84 18.82 -1.86 18.24
N THR A 85 19.20 -1.23 17.14
CA THR A 85 20.18 -0.14 17.18
C THR A 85 19.49 1.08 16.59
N ALA A 86 18.58 1.63 17.39
CA ALA A 86 17.87 2.87 17.08
C ALA A 86 18.89 4.01 17.03
N THR A 87 19.35 4.36 15.82
CA THR A 87 19.74 5.74 15.53
C THR A 87 18.51 6.41 14.95
N GLU A 88 17.70 6.91 15.88
CA GLU A 88 16.92 8.14 15.78
C GLU A 88 16.81 8.78 14.38
N ALA A 89 15.89 8.27 13.54
CA ALA A 89 15.25 9.13 12.55
C ALA A 89 14.22 9.98 13.29
N VAL A 90 14.69 11.09 13.85
CA VAL A 90 13.86 12.14 14.45
C VAL A 90 12.80 12.55 13.42
N ALA A 91 11.58 12.05 13.62
CA ALA A 91 10.40 12.68 13.07
C ALA A 91 10.37 14.11 13.63
N THR A 92 10.75 15.09 12.82
CA THR A 92 10.66 16.48 13.24
C THR A 92 9.17 16.82 13.25
N PRO A 93 8.56 17.15 14.40
CA PRO A 93 7.15 17.52 14.42
C PRO A 93 6.97 18.82 13.62
N ALA A 94 5.98 18.82 12.72
CA ALA A 94 5.60 19.99 11.96
C ALA A 94 5.24 21.14 12.92
N LYS A 95 5.93 22.28 12.76
CA LYS A 95 5.69 23.51 13.52
C LYS A 95 4.25 23.99 13.26
N PRO A 96 3.39 24.17 14.27
CA PRO A 96 2.04 24.69 14.04
C PRO A 96 2.10 26.12 13.50
N ALA A 97 1.32 26.39 12.46
CA ALA A 97 1.16 27.71 11.88
C ALA A 97 0.57 28.68 12.92
N LYS A 98 1.24 29.80 13.16
CA LYS A 98 0.71 30.90 13.97
C LYS A 98 -0.41 31.58 13.17
N LYS A 99 -1.66 31.48 13.62
CA LYS A 99 -2.71 32.43 13.24
C LYS A 99 -2.38 33.79 13.88
N LYS A 100 -2.42 34.85 13.09
CA LYS A 100 -2.37 36.24 13.53
C LYS A 100 -3.51 36.99 12.86
#